data_AF-A0AAU0R7W3-F1
#
_entry.id   AF-A0AAU0R7W3-F1
#
_cell.length_a   1.000
_cell.length_b   1.000
_cell.length_c   1.000
_cell.angle_alpha   90.00
_cell.angle_beta   90.00
_cell.angle_gamma   90.00
#
_symmetry.space_group_name_H-M   'P 1'
#
loop_
_entity.id
_entity.type
_entity.pdbx_description
1 polymer ?
#
loop_
_entity_poly.entity_id
_entity_poly.type
_entity_poly.pdbx_seq_one_letter_code
_entity_poly.pdbx_strand_id
1 'polypeptide(L)'
;MKYFGVDVYDATFISPFVLDENQSLESQDFLLDSEIGGLDFLFRQYEFFLTIAWYGDKDDLFNENNVFVIRIYEPVNFEGRKTFFKKIARTDFGELKKLLHEAVEFMEKMKTMSDKDIQEFPDLNYWSIR
;
A
#
# COMPACT_ATOMS: atom_id res chain seq x y z
N MET A 1 -8.01 -9.89 -10.00
CA MET A 1 -6.66 -10.49 -9.86
C MET A 1 -6.33 -10.64 -8.38
N LYS A 2 -5.26 -11.33 -7.99
CA LYS A 2 -4.83 -11.37 -6.59
C LYS A 2 -3.60 -10.51 -6.36
N TYR A 3 -3.60 -9.71 -5.30
CA TYR A 3 -2.43 -8.98 -4.80
C TYR A 3 -2.21 -9.39 -3.34
N PHE A 4 -1.08 -10.06 -3.08
CA PHE A 4 -0.78 -10.66 -1.76
C PHE A 4 -1.97 -11.42 -1.16
N GLY A 5 -2.60 -12.28 -1.98
CA GLY A 5 -3.74 -13.10 -1.56
C GLY A 5 -5.09 -12.42 -1.44
N VAL A 6 -5.16 -11.11 -1.66
CA VAL A 6 -6.41 -10.33 -1.65
C VAL A 6 -6.93 -10.17 -3.07
N ASP A 7 -8.22 -10.42 -3.29
CA ASP A 7 -8.86 -10.20 -4.59
C ASP A 7 -9.01 -8.69 -4.86
N VAL A 8 -8.53 -8.25 -6.03
CA VAL A 8 -8.55 -6.85 -6.47
C VAL A 8 -9.15 -6.73 -7.87
N TYR A 9 -9.93 -5.68 -8.08
CA TYR A 9 -10.66 -5.38 -9.31
C TYR A 9 -10.29 -3.99 -9.85
N ASP A 10 -10.32 -3.85 -11.18
CA ASP A 10 -10.06 -2.60 -11.90
C ASP A 10 -8.73 -1.91 -11.55
N ALA A 11 -7.68 -2.72 -11.34
CA ALA A 11 -6.34 -2.22 -11.06
C ALA A 11 -5.29 -2.88 -11.96
N THR A 12 -4.18 -2.18 -12.15
CA THR A 12 -3.01 -2.65 -12.90
C THR A 12 -1.80 -2.75 -11.98
N PHE A 13 -0.97 -3.77 -12.13
CA PHE A 13 0.30 -3.84 -11.42
C PHE A 13 1.28 -2.80 -11.95
N ILE A 14 1.93 -2.06 -11.05
CA ILE A 14 2.96 -1.06 -11.41
C ILE A 14 4.34 -1.35 -10.82
N SER A 15 4.47 -2.37 -9.96
CA SER A 15 5.76 -2.80 -9.41
C SER A 15 6.19 -4.15 -10.00
N PRO A 16 7.50 -4.33 -10.32
CA PRO A 16 8.04 -5.61 -10.76
C PRO A 16 8.21 -6.63 -9.62
N PHE A 17 8.10 -6.18 -8.37
CA PHE A 17 8.29 -6.99 -7.17
C PHE A 17 6.94 -7.12 -6.47
N VAL A 18 6.53 -8.34 -6.13
CA VAL A 18 5.28 -8.63 -5.43
C VAL A 18 5.56 -9.72 -4.41
N LEU A 19 5.24 -9.47 -3.14
CA LEU A 19 5.31 -10.48 -2.09
C LEU A 19 4.36 -11.66 -2.43
N ASP A 20 4.83 -12.88 -2.18
CA ASP A 20 4.03 -14.10 -2.17
C ASP A 20 3.66 -14.44 -0.73
N GLU A 21 2.35 -14.50 -0.47
CA GLU A 21 1.79 -14.84 0.86
C GLU A 21 2.08 -16.27 1.30
N ASN A 22 2.45 -17.16 0.37
CA ASN A 22 2.71 -18.58 0.63
C ASN A 22 4.19 -18.88 0.89
N GLN A 23 5.05 -17.87 0.78
CA GLN A 23 6.49 -17.97 1.03
C GLN A 23 6.84 -17.19 2.29
N SER A 24 7.93 -17.57 2.97
CA SER A 24 8.36 -16.85 4.17
C SER A 24 8.98 -15.49 3.79
N LEU A 25 9.04 -14.56 4.74
CA LEU A 25 9.65 -13.25 4.51
C LEU A 25 11.15 -13.38 4.22
N GLU A 26 11.84 -14.29 4.91
CA GLU A 26 13.27 -14.56 4.76
C GLU A 26 13.60 -15.08 3.36
N SER A 27 12.72 -15.87 2.75
CA SER A 27 12.92 -16.35 1.37
C SER A 27 12.72 -15.27 0.30
N GLN A 28 12.24 -14.09 0.71
CA GLN A 28 11.84 -12.97 -0.13
C GLN A 28 12.53 -11.66 0.25
N ASP A 29 13.60 -11.74 1.05
CA ASP A 29 14.36 -10.61 1.59
C ASP A 29 14.90 -9.65 0.52
N PHE A 30 15.26 -10.18 -0.65
CA PHE A 30 15.72 -9.42 -1.82
C PHE A 30 14.68 -8.43 -2.37
N LEU A 31 13.40 -8.58 -1.99
CA LEU A 31 12.33 -7.63 -2.35
C LEU A 31 12.32 -6.41 -1.41
N LEU A 32 12.99 -6.47 -0.26
CA LEU A 32 12.92 -5.49 0.85
C LEU A 32 13.89 -4.31 0.71
N ASP A 33 14.29 -3.97 -0.52
CA ASP A 33 15.16 -2.81 -0.80
C ASP A 33 14.36 -1.57 -1.30
N SER A 34 13.04 -1.67 -1.51
CA SER A 34 12.22 -0.57 -2.07
C SER A 34 10.69 -0.73 -1.89
N GLU A 35 9.88 -0.06 -2.73
CA GLU A 35 8.44 -0.32 -2.84
C GLU A 35 8.21 -1.76 -3.37
N ILE A 36 7.83 -2.64 -2.45
CA ILE A 36 7.73 -4.10 -2.60
C ILE A 36 6.53 -4.54 -3.44
N GLY A 37 5.70 -3.60 -3.87
CA GLY A 37 4.47 -3.88 -4.59
C GLY A 37 3.61 -2.63 -4.75
N GLY A 38 2.93 -2.54 -5.88
CA GLY A 38 2.07 -1.40 -6.19
C GLY A 38 0.99 -1.77 -7.19
N LEU A 39 -0.21 -1.24 -6.95
CA LEU A 39 -1.34 -1.26 -7.85
C LEU A 39 -1.74 0.15 -8.22
N ASP A 40 -2.00 0.37 -9.50
CA ASP A 40 -2.61 1.57 -10.04
C ASP A 40 -4.11 1.35 -10.27
N PHE A 41 -4.91 2.25 -9.72
CA PHE A 41 -6.35 2.35 -9.95
C PHE A 41 -6.66 3.67 -10.65
N LEU A 42 -7.19 3.56 -11.87
CA LEU A 42 -7.63 4.70 -12.65
C LEU A 42 -9.16 4.73 -12.69
N PHE A 43 -9.77 5.78 -12.15
CA PHE A 43 -11.21 6.01 -12.31
C PHE A 43 -11.57 7.50 -12.32
N ARG A 44 -12.53 7.84 -13.19
CA ARG A 44 -12.87 9.23 -13.51
C ARG A 44 -11.62 9.99 -13.98
N GLN A 45 -11.24 11.05 -13.28
CA GLN A 45 -10.06 11.88 -13.54
C GLN A 45 -8.91 11.62 -12.56
N TYR A 46 -9.07 10.63 -11.67
CA TYR A 46 -8.13 10.34 -10.60
C TYR A 46 -7.33 9.08 -10.89
N GLU A 47 -6.05 9.16 -10.56
CA GLU A 47 -5.11 8.04 -10.51
C GLU A 47 -4.76 7.80 -9.04
N PHE A 48 -4.81 6.55 -8.57
CA PHE A 48 -4.52 6.21 -7.19
C PHE A 48 -3.60 5.01 -7.11
N PHE A 49 -2.53 5.14 -6.32
CA PHE A 49 -1.58 4.06 -6.09
C PHE A 49 -1.79 3.43 -4.73
N LEU A 50 -2.10 2.13 -4.70
CA LEU A 50 -2.04 1.28 -3.51
C LEU A 50 -0.68 0.58 -3.47
N THR A 51 0.18 0.92 -2.51
CA THR A 51 1.54 0.40 -2.41
C THR A 51 1.79 -0.33 -1.10
N ILE A 52 2.69 -1.32 -1.13
CA ILE A 52 3.34 -1.91 0.04
C ILE A 52 4.81 -1.49 -0.04
N ALA A 53 5.32 -0.86 1.02
CA ALA A 53 6.70 -0.43 1.12
C ALA A 53 7.36 -1.01 2.36
N TRP A 54 8.62 -1.42 2.26
CA TRP A 54 9.41 -1.88 3.40
C TRP A 54 10.13 -0.69 4.04
N TYR A 55 10.13 -0.64 5.37
CA TYR A 55 10.93 0.27 6.16
C TYR A 55 11.61 -0.52 7.28
N GLY A 56 12.88 -0.84 7.09
CA GLY A 56 13.63 -1.64 8.05
C GLY A 56 14.97 -2.14 7.53
N ASP A 57 15.73 -2.79 8.41
CA ASP A 57 16.96 -3.48 8.04
C ASP A 57 16.66 -4.91 7.59
N LYS A 58 17.02 -5.26 6.36
CA LYS A 58 16.80 -6.61 5.82
C LYS A 58 17.71 -7.66 6.43
N ASP A 59 18.83 -7.25 7.04
CA ASP A 59 19.74 -8.17 7.73
C ASP A 59 19.20 -8.56 9.12
N ASP A 60 18.20 -7.85 9.63
CA ASP A 60 17.51 -8.11 10.90
C ASP A 60 15.98 -8.06 10.71
N LEU A 61 15.44 -8.92 9.83
CA LEU A 61 14.04 -8.90 9.40
C LEU A 61 13.02 -8.78 10.55
N PHE A 62 13.28 -9.43 11.68
CA PHE A 62 12.35 -9.50 12.81
C PHE A 62 12.57 -8.42 13.87
N ASN A 63 13.40 -7.40 13.58
CA ASN A 63 13.50 -6.23 14.42
C ASN A 63 12.12 -5.59 14.61
N GLU A 64 11.77 -5.21 15.84
CA GLU A 64 10.46 -4.62 16.14
C GLU A 64 10.23 -3.25 15.48
N ASN A 65 11.31 -2.60 15.03
CA ASN A 65 11.26 -1.34 14.29
C ASN A 65 11.07 -1.52 12.79
N ASN A 66 11.19 -2.76 12.28
CA ASN A 66 11.00 -3.07 10.88
C ASN A 66 9.52 -3.28 10.56
N VAL A 67 9.04 -2.60 9.52
CA VAL A 67 7.62 -2.55 9.21
C VAL A 67 7.34 -2.49 7.71
N PHE A 68 6.17 -3.02 7.34
CA PHE A 68 5.52 -2.72 6.08
C PHE A 68 4.61 -1.50 6.23
N VAL A 69 4.64 -0.64 5.23
CA VAL A 69 3.77 0.53 5.14
C VAL A 69 2.86 0.38 3.93
N ILE A 70 1.56 0.28 4.18
CA ILE A 70 0.51 0.23 3.17
C ILE A 70 -0.01 1.64 2.95
N ARG A 71 0.00 2.13 1.70
CA ARG A 71 -0.46 3.49 1.36
C ARG A 71 -1.38 3.51 0.16
N ILE A 72 -2.41 4.35 0.22
CA ILE A 72 -3.18 4.81 -0.94
C ILE A 72 -2.90 6.28 -1.10
N TYR A 73 -2.37 6.67 -2.25
CA TYR A 73 -2.05 8.06 -2.54
C TYR A 73 -2.32 8.41 -4.01
N GLU A 74 -2.57 9.68 -4.27
CA GLU A 74 -2.63 10.20 -5.64
C GLU A 74 -1.19 10.55 -6.09
N PRO A 75 -0.70 10.00 -7.22
CA PRO A 75 0.59 10.37 -7.77
C PRO A 75 0.55 11.83 -8.24
N VAL A 76 1.59 12.60 -7.94
CA VAL A 76 1.55 14.07 -8.11
C VAL A 76 1.73 14.49 -9.56
N ASN A 77 0.94 15.48 -9.99
CA ASN A 77 1.42 16.58 -10.83
C ASN A 77 1.86 17.76 -9.92
N PHE A 78 3.11 17.75 -9.48
CA PHE A 78 3.89 18.82 -8.83
C PHE A 78 3.50 19.50 -7.48
N GLU A 79 2.30 19.36 -6.89
CA GLU A 79 1.94 20.02 -5.59
C GLU A 79 1.60 19.09 -4.40
N GLY A 80 2.29 17.94 -4.29
CA GLY A 80 2.26 17.07 -3.11
C GLY A 80 1.41 15.80 -3.27
N ARG A 81 1.97 14.64 -2.87
CA ARG A 81 1.25 13.35 -2.83
C ARG A 81 0.24 13.40 -1.69
N LYS A 82 -1.05 13.55 -2.00
CA LYS A 82 -2.09 13.38 -0.99
C LYS A 82 -2.23 11.90 -0.66
N THR A 83 -2.10 11.55 0.61
CA THR A 83 -2.25 10.18 1.12
C THR A 83 -3.62 10.03 1.76
N PHE A 84 -4.42 9.09 1.26
CA PHE A 84 -5.80 8.84 1.71
C PHE A 84 -5.89 7.68 2.69
N PHE A 85 -4.94 6.75 2.58
CA PHE A 85 -4.82 5.60 3.47
C PHE A 85 -3.36 5.41 3.82
N LYS A 86 -3.08 5.19 5.10
CA LYS A 86 -1.74 4.84 5.58
C LYS A 86 -1.88 3.94 6.79
N LYS A 87 -1.33 2.72 6.69
CA LYS A 87 -1.28 1.76 7.79
C LYS A 87 0.08 1.09 7.83
N ILE A 88 0.42 0.60 9.01
CA ILE A 88 1.69 -0.05 9.30
C ILE A 88 1.37 -1.47 9.73
N ALA A 89 1.95 -2.46 9.06
CA ALA A 89 2.01 -3.84 9.53
C ALA A 89 3.43 -4.09 10.02
N ARG A 90 3.58 -4.84 11.12
CA ARG A 90 4.90 -5.39 11.48
C ARG A 90 5.27 -6.49 10.48
N THR A 91 6.36 -7.19 10.72
CA THR A 91 6.82 -8.36 9.94
C THR A 91 5.91 -9.59 10.09
N ASP A 92 4.59 -9.38 10.04
CA ASP A 92 3.54 -10.37 10.13
C ASP A 92 2.70 -10.32 8.83
N PHE A 93 2.78 -11.39 8.03
CA PHE A 93 2.05 -11.51 6.77
C PHE A 93 0.53 -11.63 6.96
N GLY A 94 0.07 -12.16 8.10
CA GLY A 94 -1.36 -12.18 8.44
C GLY A 94 -1.88 -10.76 8.68
N GLU A 95 -1.13 -9.94 9.43
CA GLU A 95 -1.46 -8.53 9.62
C GLU A 95 -1.40 -7.75 8.31
N LEU A 96 -0.34 -7.92 7.52
CA LEU A 96 -0.17 -7.28 6.22
C LEU A 96 -1.35 -7.58 5.28
N LYS A 97 -1.77 -8.85 5.20
CA LYS A 97 -2.91 -9.27 4.38
C LYS A 97 -4.21 -8.64 4.83
N LYS A 98 -4.45 -8.57 6.15
CA LYS A 98 -5.64 -7.91 6.70
C LYS A 98 -5.68 -6.42 6.34
N LEU A 99 -4.58 -5.70 6.53
CA LEU A 99 -4.50 -4.27 6.21
C LEU A 99 -4.61 -4.02 4.70
N LEU A 100 -4.10 -4.92 3.87
CA LEU A 100 -4.28 -4.84 2.43
C LEU A 100 -5.75 -5.03 2.03
N HIS A 101 -6.46 -5.97 2.66
CA HIS A 101 -7.89 -6.13 2.45
C HIS A 101 -8.66 -4.85 2.81
N GLU A 102 -8.37 -4.23 3.96
CA GLU A 102 -8.94 -2.94 4.35
C GLU A 102 -8.64 -1.83 3.34
N ALA A 103 -7.43 -1.80 2.77
CA ALA A 103 -7.04 -0.84 1.75
C ALA A 103 -7.81 -1.04 0.44
N VAL A 104 -8.02 -2.29 0.02
CA VAL A 104 -8.82 -2.61 -1.18
C VAL A 104 -10.28 -2.23 -0.99
N GLU A 105 -10.88 -2.54 0.17
CA GLU A 105 -12.23 -2.08 0.50
C GLU A 105 -12.34 -0.55 0.51
N PHE A 106 -11.32 0.14 1.01
CA PHE A 106 -11.25 1.60 0.97
C PHE A 106 -11.20 2.13 -0.48
N MET A 107 -10.46 1.48 -1.38
CA MET A 107 -10.44 1.83 -2.81
C MET A 107 -11.81 1.66 -3.47
N GLU A 108 -12.50 0.55 -3.20
CA GLU A 108 -13.87 0.34 -3.71
C GLU A 108 -14.83 1.40 -3.17
N LYS A 109 -14.67 1.82 -1.91
CA LYS A 109 -15.43 2.94 -1.34
C LYS A 109 -15.11 4.25 -2.07
N MET A 110 -13.83 4.56 -2.31
CA MET A 110 -13.40 5.78 -3.02
C MET A 110 -14.01 5.88 -4.44
N LYS A 111 -14.15 4.75 -5.15
CA LYS A 111 -14.84 4.71 -6.46
C LYS A 111 -16.27 5.24 -6.37
N THR A 112 -16.95 5.08 -5.23
CA THR A 112 -18.34 5.54 -5.01
C THR A 112 -18.45 6.94 -4.40
N MET A 113 -17.36 7.53 -3.92
CA MET A 113 -17.35 8.87 -3.35
C MET A 113 -17.55 9.95 -4.42
N SER A 114 -18.12 11.09 -4.02
CA SER A 114 -18.18 12.25 -4.91
C SER A 114 -16.79 12.87 -5.10
N ASP A 115 -16.58 13.57 -6.21
CA ASP A 115 -15.30 14.26 -6.46
C ASP A 115 -14.98 15.29 -5.38
N LYS A 116 -16.02 15.93 -4.81
CA LYS A 116 -15.88 16.85 -3.68
C LYS A 116 -15.34 16.14 -2.43
N ASP A 117 -15.90 14.98 -2.08
CA ASP A 117 -15.46 14.22 -0.89
C ASP A 117 -14.00 13.75 -1.03
N ILE A 118 -13.59 13.37 -2.24
CA ILE A 118 -12.20 12.99 -2.53
C ILE A 118 -11.26 14.20 -2.37
N GLN A 119 -11.63 15.36 -2.92
CA GLN A 119 -10.83 16.59 -2.81
C GLN A 119 -10.71 17.07 -1.36
N GLU A 120 -11.79 16.99 -0.58
CA GLU A 120 -11.84 17.43 0.83
C GLU A 120 -11.28 16.38 1.81
N PHE A 121 -10.99 15.16 1.36
CA PHE A 121 -10.44 14.10 2.21
C PHE A 121 -9.17 14.57 2.95
N PRO A 122 -8.94 14.22 4.22
CA PRO A 122 -7.72 14.63 4.91
C PRO A 122 -6.47 14.00 4.30
N ASP A 123 -5.38 14.77 4.18
CA ASP A 123 -4.08 14.22 3.81
C ASP A 123 -3.42 13.54 5.03
N LEU A 124 -3.09 12.27 4.88
CA LEU A 124 -2.44 11.43 5.89
C LEU A 124 -0.91 11.37 5.72
N ASN A 125 -0.31 12.24 4.91
CA ASN A 125 1.13 12.24 4.62
C ASN A 125 2.00 12.69 5.83
N TYR A 126 1.42 12.93 7.00
CA TYR A 126 2.18 13.20 8.22
C TYR A 126 2.95 11.96 8.70
N TRP A 127 4.22 12.14 9.07
CA TRP A 127 5.01 11.15 9.77
C TRP A 127 4.81 11.33 11.28
N SER A 128 4.04 10.45 11.91
CA SER A 128 4.09 10.27 13.37
C SER A 128 4.47 8.83 13.66
N ILE A 129 5.77 8.59 13.80
CA ILE A 129 6.27 7.46 14.59
C ILE A 129 6.04 7.90 16.04
N ARG A 130 5.15 7.21 16.76
CA ARG A 130 5.03 7.33 18.21
C ARG A 130 5.56 6.06 18.84
#